data_AF-A0A960G2C0-F1
#
_entry.id   AF-A0A960G2C0-F1
#
_cell.length_a   1.000
_cell.length_b   1.000
_cell.length_c   1.000
_cell.angle_alpha   90.00
_cell.angle_beta   90.00
_cell.angle_gamma   90.00
#
_symmetry.space_group_name_H-M   'P 1'
#
loop_
_entity.id
_entity.type
_entity.pdbx_description
1 polymer ?
#
loop_
_entity_poly.entity_id
_entity_poly.type
_entity_poly.pdbx_seq_one_letter_code
_entity_poly.pdbx_strand_id
1 'polypeptide(L)'
;AGKRYAQIFREFEGGTVDSVMGSGDVKYHLGSTGEYEAESGEVITVSLAANPSHLEAVNPVLEGIVRAKQDSLDRGEEFPVLPVLMHGDAAFAGQGVVAETLNLSQLRGYRTGGTLHIIVNNQVGFTTPPESSRSSVYATDVARTVQAPIFHVNGDDPEACVRVARMAFDFREAFNKDVVIDLVCYRRRGHNEADDPSLTNPNMYKLIDQKRSVRKLYTSSLIERGDLSQEDAEKALQDYQSQLERVFSETREAMAHPEETKVLTVVEYPAHVETAISEETLKRIVDSQAALPDRLTVHTRLQPQLQRRAQMVQDGTIDWAMGETLAFGSLLLEGRNVRLTGQDSARGTFGQRHAVIVDRETEERYVPLHNLSA
;
A
#
# COMPACT_ATOMS: atom_id res chain seq x y z
N ALA A 1 -9.88 -2.66 -9.11
CA ALA A 1 -10.86 -2.33 -8.04
C ALA A 1 -12.31 -2.24 -8.54
N GLY A 2 -12.61 -2.57 -9.81
CA GLY A 2 -14.00 -2.81 -10.25
C GLY A 2 -14.96 -1.61 -10.13
N LYS A 3 -14.48 -0.37 -10.05
CA LYS A 3 -15.37 0.81 -10.08
C LYS A 3 -16.23 0.73 -11.33
N ARG A 4 -17.55 0.77 -11.17
CA ARG A 4 -18.48 0.81 -12.31
C ARG A 4 -18.26 2.14 -13.03
N TYR A 5 -18.28 2.15 -14.36
CA TYR A 5 -18.14 3.39 -15.14
C TYR A 5 -19.13 4.47 -14.67
N ALA A 6 -20.33 4.09 -14.20
CA ALA A 6 -21.29 5.03 -13.62
C ALA A 6 -20.83 5.72 -12.33
N GLN A 7 -20.07 5.03 -11.48
CA GLN A 7 -19.46 5.68 -10.31
C GLN A 7 -18.39 6.68 -10.75
N ILE A 8 -17.58 6.34 -11.75
CA ILE A 8 -16.53 7.23 -12.30
C ILE A 8 -17.18 8.47 -12.93
N PHE A 9 -18.18 8.30 -13.79
CA PHE A 9 -18.85 9.42 -14.47
C PHE A 9 -19.56 10.36 -13.48
N ARG A 10 -20.20 9.82 -12.42
CA ARG A 10 -20.80 10.63 -11.35
C ARG A 10 -19.79 11.54 -10.65
N GLU A 11 -18.56 11.07 -10.45
CA GLU A 11 -17.45 11.86 -9.89
C GLU A 11 -16.97 12.98 -10.85
N PHE A 12 -17.19 12.86 -12.16
CA PHE A 12 -16.84 13.89 -13.16
C PHE A 12 -17.91 14.97 -13.33
N GLU A 13 -19.19 14.64 -13.14
CA GLU A 13 -20.32 15.58 -13.29
C GLU A 13 -20.63 16.40 -12.02
N GLY A 14 -19.83 16.25 -10.95
CA GLY A 14 -19.90 17.13 -9.78
C GLY A 14 -20.93 16.72 -8.73
N GLY A 15 -21.30 15.44 -8.64
CA GLY A 15 -22.08 14.91 -7.53
C GLY A 15 -21.26 14.85 -6.24
N THR A 16 -20.86 15.99 -5.67
CA THR A 16 -20.38 16.01 -4.29
C THR A 16 -21.54 15.71 -3.38
N VAL A 17 -21.43 14.63 -2.63
CA VAL A 17 -22.32 14.37 -1.50
C VAL A 17 -21.94 15.40 -0.43
N ASP A 18 -22.65 16.53 -0.40
CA ASP A 18 -22.43 17.67 0.51
C ASP A 18 -22.54 17.31 2.01
N SER A 19 -22.83 16.05 2.36
CA SER A 19 -23.08 15.61 3.74
C SER A 19 -21.99 14.74 4.37
N VAL A 20 -20.89 14.44 3.67
CA VAL A 20 -19.76 13.74 4.31
C VAL A 20 -18.94 14.79 5.05
N MET A 21 -18.71 14.63 6.36
CA MET A 21 -17.80 15.48 7.16
C MET A 21 -16.31 15.31 6.75
N GLY A 22 -16.02 15.26 5.45
CA GLY A 22 -14.70 15.44 4.88
C GLY A 22 -14.76 16.60 3.89
N SER A 23 -13.68 17.36 3.73
CA SER A 23 -13.59 18.49 2.80
C SER A 23 -13.79 18.13 1.31
N GLY A 24 -14.15 16.88 1.01
CA GLY A 24 -13.94 16.25 -0.29
C GLY A 24 -12.45 16.13 -0.60
N ASP A 25 -12.15 15.35 -1.65
CA ASP A 25 -10.87 15.37 -2.34
C ASP A 25 -11.15 15.26 -3.84
N VAL A 26 -10.18 15.54 -4.70
CA VAL A 26 -10.36 15.35 -6.15
C VAL A 26 -10.60 13.87 -6.42
N LYS A 27 -11.52 13.56 -7.35
CA LYS A 27 -11.95 12.20 -7.72
C LYS A 27 -10.82 11.18 -7.92
N TYR A 28 -9.67 11.63 -8.41
CA TYR A 28 -8.48 10.81 -8.65
C TYR A 28 -7.81 10.29 -7.37
N HIS A 29 -8.15 10.84 -6.21
CA HIS A 29 -7.60 10.46 -4.89
C HIS A 29 -8.50 9.48 -4.13
N LEU A 30 -9.69 9.18 -4.64
CA LEU A 30 -10.67 8.35 -3.94
C LEU A 30 -10.30 6.87 -4.02
N GLY A 31 -10.08 6.27 -2.86
CA GLY A 31 -9.95 4.82 -2.73
C GLY A 31 -11.19 4.07 -3.22
N SER A 32 -11.03 2.80 -3.53
CA SER A 32 -12.16 1.93 -3.90
C SER A 32 -11.87 0.49 -3.52
N THR A 33 -12.93 -0.28 -3.28
CA THR A 33 -12.82 -1.72 -3.10
C THR A 33 -13.86 -2.39 -3.97
N GLY A 34 -13.47 -3.47 -4.63
CA GLY A 34 -14.35 -4.30 -5.42
C GLY A 34 -13.77 -5.69 -5.55
N GLU A 35 -14.45 -6.53 -6.31
CA GLU A 35 -14.04 -7.90 -6.59
C GLU A 35 -13.64 -8.03 -8.06
N TYR A 36 -12.72 -8.93 -8.33
CA TYR A 36 -12.33 -9.35 -9.68
C TYR A 36 -12.55 -10.85 -9.78
N GLU A 37 -13.40 -11.26 -10.72
CA GLU A 37 -13.62 -12.67 -11.07
C GLU A 37 -12.71 -13.00 -12.25
N ALA A 38 -11.82 -13.98 -12.04
CA ALA A 38 -10.95 -14.50 -13.08
C ALA A 38 -11.73 -15.38 -14.06
N GLU A 39 -11.16 -15.65 -15.24
CA GLU A 39 -11.76 -16.58 -16.22
C GLU A 39 -11.98 -18.00 -15.65
N SER A 40 -11.23 -18.37 -14.60
CA SER A 40 -11.41 -19.62 -13.87
C SER A 40 -12.63 -19.64 -12.93
N GLY A 41 -13.28 -18.50 -12.71
CA GLY A 41 -14.34 -18.30 -11.71
C GLY A 41 -13.83 -17.98 -10.30
N GLU A 42 -12.51 -17.97 -10.09
CA GLU A 42 -11.91 -17.55 -8.81
C GLU A 42 -12.08 -16.05 -8.61
N VAL A 43 -12.43 -15.64 -7.38
CA VAL A 43 -12.71 -14.24 -7.05
C VAL A 43 -11.64 -13.70 -6.10
N ILE A 44 -11.07 -12.55 -6.44
CA ILE A 44 -10.12 -11.82 -5.59
C ILE A 44 -10.65 -10.42 -5.26
N THR A 45 -10.51 -10.03 -3.98
CA THR A 45 -10.79 -8.65 -3.57
C THR A 45 -9.67 -7.72 -4.00
N VAL A 46 -10.02 -6.64 -4.68
CA VAL A 46 -9.08 -5.60 -5.13
C VAL A 46 -9.45 -4.27 -4.49
N SER A 47 -8.55 -3.73 -3.68
CA SER A 47 -8.68 -2.40 -3.07
C SER A 47 -7.62 -1.43 -3.58
N LEU A 48 -8.03 -0.22 -3.95
CA LEU A 48 -7.17 0.93 -4.23
C LEU A 48 -7.15 1.84 -3.00
N ALA A 49 -5.96 2.14 -2.48
CA ALA A 49 -5.78 3.10 -1.40
C ALA A 49 -6.03 4.53 -1.89
N ALA A 50 -6.60 5.38 -1.03
CA ALA A 50 -6.66 6.81 -1.28
C ALA A 50 -5.26 7.42 -1.20
N ASN A 51 -4.98 8.47 -1.98
CA ASN A 51 -3.67 9.11 -2.02
C ASN A 51 -3.80 10.63 -2.22
N PRO A 52 -2.90 11.45 -1.64
CA PRO A 52 -2.83 12.86 -1.98
C PRO A 52 -2.14 13.07 -3.33
N SER A 53 -2.09 14.33 -3.81
CA SER A 53 -1.27 14.70 -4.98
C SER A 53 0.24 14.68 -4.72
N HIS A 54 0.68 14.53 -3.46
CA HIS A 54 2.10 14.35 -3.13
C HIS A 54 2.51 12.95 -3.60
N LEU A 55 3.10 12.90 -4.79
CA LEU A 55 3.48 11.65 -5.45
C LEU A 55 4.32 10.77 -4.52
N GLU A 56 4.12 9.45 -4.62
CA GLU A 56 4.82 8.43 -3.83
C GLU A 56 4.51 8.42 -2.31
N ALA A 57 3.87 9.45 -1.75
CA ALA A 57 3.55 9.50 -0.32
C ALA A 57 2.61 8.36 0.14
N VAL A 58 1.81 7.81 -0.77
CA VAL A 58 0.94 6.66 -0.49
C VAL A 58 1.68 5.33 -0.40
N ASN A 59 2.91 5.22 -0.92
CA ASN A 59 3.64 3.96 -0.99
C ASN A 59 3.78 3.27 0.39
N PRO A 60 4.34 3.92 1.43
CA PRO A 60 4.45 3.29 2.74
C PRO A 60 3.09 3.12 3.43
N VAL A 61 2.09 3.93 3.05
CA VAL A 61 0.71 3.78 3.56
C VAL A 61 0.10 2.49 3.03
N LEU A 62 0.25 2.19 1.74
CA LEU A 62 -0.21 0.94 1.15
C LEU A 62 0.48 -0.26 1.80
N GLU A 63 1.81 -0.22 1.99
CA GLU A 63 2.53 -1.29 2.68
C GLU A 63 2.01 -1.52 4.10
N GLY A 64 1.72 -0.44 4.84
CA GLY A 64 1.09 -0.52 6.16
C GLY A 64 -0.31 -1.17 6.12
N ILE A 65 -1.14 -0.80 5.13
CA ILE A 65 -2.47 -1.39 4.94
C ILE A 65 -2.36 -2.88 4.62
N VAL A 66 -1.47 -3.26 3.70
CA VAL A 66 -1.24 -4.66 3.32
C VAL A 66 -0.74 -5.46 4.51
N ARG A 67 0.24 -4.92 5.25
CA ARG A 67 0.74 -5.56 6.46
C ARG A 67 -0.35 -5.77 7.50
N ALA A 68 -1.19 -4.77 7.74
CA ALA A 68 -2.32 -4.91 8.67
C ALA A 68 -3.31 -5.99 8.21
N LYS A 69 -3.62 -6.07 6.92
CA LYS A 69 -4.48 -7.13 6.36
C LYS A 69 -3.85 -8.52 6.52
N GLN A 70 -2.54 -8.65 6.31
CA GLN A 70 -1.82 -9.91 6.50
C GLN A 70 -1.82 -10.33 7.98
N ASP A 71 -1.54 -9.39 8.90
CA ASP A 71 -1.60 -9.62 10.34
C ASP A 71 -3.02 -10.05 10.78
N SER A 72 -4.08 -9.48 10.20
CA SER A 72 -5.47 -9.89 10.45
C SER A 72 -5.83 -11.28 9.92
N LEU A 73 -5.16 -11.76 8.86
CA LEU A 73 -5.41 -13.09 8.29
C LEU A 73 -4.65 -14.20 9.03
N ASP A 74 -3.60 -13.86 9.77
CA ASP A 74 -2.82 -14.74 10.63
C ASP A 74 -2.33 -16.04 9.93
N ARG A 75 -1.77 -15.89 8.71
CA ARG A 75 -1.25 -17.01 7.90
C ARG A 75 0.27 -17.14 7.94
N GLY A 76 0.91 -16.66 9.00
CA GLY A 76 2.37 -16.73 9.16
C GLY A 76 3.14 -16.10 7.99
N GLU A 77 3.98 -16.88 7.32
CA GLU A 77 4.89 -16.42 6.26
C GLU A 77 4.31 -16.59 4.83
N GLU A 78 3.01 -16.81 4.69
CA GLU A 78 2.35 -17.09 3.39
C GLU A 78 1.99 -15.83 2.58
N PHE A 79 2.20 -14.62 3.12
CA PHE A 79 1.94 -13.31 2.47
C PHE A 79 0.72 -13.25 1.51
N PRO A 80 -0.50 -13.59 1.97
CA PRO A 80 -1.68 -13.82 1.13
C PRO A 80 -2.30 -12.55 0.52
N VAL A 81 -1.76 -11.38 0.84
CA VAL A 81 -2.21 -10.08 0.31
C VAL A 81 -1.06 -9.51 -0.51
N LEU A 82 -1.29 -9.30 -1.80
CA LEU A 82 -0.29 -8.81 -2.75
C LEU A 82 -0.31 -7.27 -2.85
N PRO A 83 0.75 -6.57 -2.44
CA PRO A 83 0.92 -5.15 -2.73
C PRO A 83 1.29 -4.94 -4.21
N VAL A 84 0.63 -3.97 -4.84
CA VAL A 84 0.96 -3.48 -6.18
C VAL A 84 1.06 -1.96 -6.12
N LEU A 85 2.23 -1.42 -6.45
CA LEU A 85 2.49 0.02 -6.49
C LEU A 85 2.71 0.48 -7.92
N MET A 86 2.05 1.58 -8.29
CA MET A 86 2.22 2.23 -9.59
C MET A 86 2.90 3.58 -9.42
N HIS A 87 3.85 3.87 -10.30
CA HIS A 87 4.72 5.03 -10.18
C HIS A 87 4.85 5.78 -11.52
N GLY A 88 5.16 7.07 -11.45
CA GLY A 88 5.72 7.81 -12.60
C GLY A 88 7.24 7.75 -12.58
N ASP A 89 7.90 7.75 -13.74
CA ASP A 89 9.37 7.63 -13.83
C ASP A 89 10.12 8.71 -13.07
N ALA A 90 9.71 9.98 -13.20
CA ALA A 90 10.36 11.08 -12.51
C ALA A 90 10.15 11.03 -10.98
N ALA A 91 8.95 10.66 -10.54
CA ALA A 91 8.63 10.62 -9.11
C ALA A 91 9.31 9.43 -8.41
N PHE A 92 9.35 8.26 -9.06
CA PHE A 92 10.02 7.07 -8.55
C PHE A 92 11.52 7.32 -8.29
N ALA A 93 12.19 8.03 -9.20
CA ALA A 93 13.61 8.36 -9.04
C ALA A 93 13.86 9.54 -8.08
N GLY A 94 12.92 10.48 -7.97
CA GLY A 94 13.12 11.76 -7.29
C GLY A 94 12.61 11.84 -5.85
N GLN A 95 11.62 11.04 -5.45
CA GLN A 95 11.03 11.11 -4.11
C GLN A 95 11.73 10.17 -3.13
N GLY A 96 12.33 10.71 -2.07
CA GLY A 96 13.08 9.94 -1.07
C GLY A 96 12.25 8.85 -0.37
N VAL A 97 10.94 9.06 -0.23
CA VAL A 97 10.02 8.07 0.36
C VAL A 97 10.00 6.73 -0.40
N VAL A 98 10.34 6.73 -1.70
CA VAL A 98 10.48 5.50 -2.50
C VAL A 98 11.62 4.64 -1.96
N ALA A 99 12.81 5.23 -1.80
CA ALA A 99 13.96 4.54 -1.25
C ALA A 99 13.74 4.09 0.20
N GLU A 100 13.09 4.93 1.01
CA GLU A 100 12.71 4.58 2.38
C GLU A 100 11.75 3.39 2.41
N THR A 101 10.74 3.35 1.54
CA THR A 101 9.77 2.25 1.45
C THR A 101 10.44 0.96 0.99
N LEU A 102 11.27 1.03 -0.06
CA LEU A 102 12.07 -0.12 -0.51
C LEU A 102 12.93 -0.69 0.62
N ASN A 103 13.57 0.17 1.43
CA ASN A 103 14.36 -0.27 2.58
C ASN A 103 13.55 -1.03 3.65
N LEU A 104 12.22 -0.81 3.72
CA LEU A 104 11.34 -1.54 4.63
C LEU A 104 10.94 -2.94 4.12
N SER A 105 11.08 -3.20 2.80
CA SER A 105 10.54 -4.38 2.10
C SER A 105 10.90 -5.73 2.72
N GLN A 106 12.05 -5.85 3.37
CA GLN A 106 12.56 -7.10 3.96
C GLN A 106 12.67 -7.07 5.50
N LEU A 107 12.37 -5.94 6.14
CA LEU A 107 12.46 -5.82 7.59
C LEU A 107 11.31 -6.59 8.25
N ARG A 108 11.58 -7.47 9.23
CA ARG A 108 10.57 -8.29 9.93
C ARG A 108 9.31 -7.51 10.34
N GLY A 109 9.49 -6.31 10.87
CA GLY A 109 8.40 -5.46 11.34
C GLY A 109 7.50 -4.91 10.22
N TYR A 110 7.96 -4.89 8.96
CA TYR A 110 7.33 -4.15 7.87
C TYR A 110 7.12 -4.96 6.59
N ARG A 111 7.89 -6.04 6.36
CA ARG A 111 7.80 -6.86 5.15
C ARG A 111 6.38 -7.33 4.88
N THR A 112 6.02 -7.35 3.61
CA THR A 112 4.71 -7.73 3.04
C THR A 112 4.82 -8.86 2.01
N GLY A 113 5.98 -9.52 1.92
CA GLY A 113 6.23 -10.61 0.99
C GLY A 113 6.64 -10.16 -0.41
N GLY A 114 7.13 -8.94 -0.55
CA GLY A 114 7.54 -8.39 -1.83
C GLY A 114 6.41 -7.70 -2.57
N THR A 115 6.72 -6.50 -3.07
CA THR A 115 5.79 -5.63 -3.82
C THR A 115 6.06 -5.69 -5.32
N LEU A 116 4.98 -5.76 -6.11
CA LEU A 116 5.08 -5.57 -7.56
C LEU A 116 5.02 -4.06 -7.87
N HIS A 117 6.12 -3.52 -8.37
CA HIS A 117 6.23 -2.13 -8.78
C HIS A 117 6.06 -2.01 -10.29
N ILE A 118 5.15 -1.15 -10.73
CA ILE A 118 4.94 -0.83 -12.14
C ILE A 118 5.27 0.65 -12.34
N ILE A 119 6.36 0.93 -13.04
CA ILE A 119 6.74 2.29 -13.39
C ILE A 119 6.18 2.57 -14.76
N VAL A 120 5.23 3.50 -14.84
CA VAL A 120 4.71 4.02 -16.11
C VAL A 120 5.72 5.03 -16.63
N ASN A 121 6.77 4.53 -17.28
CA ASN A 121 7.88 5.32 -17.76
C ASN A 121 7.55 5.93 -19.13
N ASN A 122 6.82 7.04 -19.08
CA ASN A 122 6.46 7.80 -20.27
C ASN A 122 7.58 8.75 -20.75
N GLN A 123 8.74 8.68 -20.09
CA GLN A 123 9.96 9.42 -20.39
C GLN A 123 9.83 10.94 -20.19
N VAL A 124 8.89 11.43 -19.38
CA VAL A 124 8.78 12.87 -19.07
C VAL A 124 8.02 13.14 -17.76
N GLY A 125 8.67 13.85 -16.83
CA GLY A 125 8.04 14.37 -15.62
C GLY A 125 7.54 15.79 -15.83
N PHE A 126 6.23 15.98 -16.03
CA PHE A 126 5.67 17.29 -16.44
C PHE A 126 6.28 17.77 -17.76
N THR A 127 7.30 18.63 -17.71
CA THR A 127 8.11 19.12 -18.84
C THR A 127 9.56 18.65 -18.77
N THR A 128 9.99 18.05 -17.66
CA THR A 128 11.37 17.67 -17.37
C THR A 128 11.71 16.31 -18.00
N PRO A 129 12.74 16.25 -18.86
CA PRO A 129 13.15 15.00 -19.49
C PRO A 129 14.03 14.15 -18.55
N PRO A 130 14.21 12.85 -18.85
CA PRO A 130 14.97 11.88 -18.07
C PRO A 130 16.37 12.34 -17.64
N GLU A 131 17.11 12.95 -18.54
CA GLU A 131 18.47 13.46 -18.33
C GLU A 131 18.53 14.59 -17.29
N SER A 132 17.39 15.21 -16.98
CA SER A 132 17.27 16.26 -15.96
C SER A 132 16.55 15.78 -14.69
N SER A 133 15.99 14.57 -14.66
CA SER A 133 15.21 14.07 -13.52
C SER A 133 15.97 13.08 -12.64
N ARG A 134 17.07 12.50 -13.13
CA ARG A 134 17.86 11.49 -12.41
C ARG A 134 19.33 11.50 -12.84
N SER A 135 20.19 10.94 -11.99
CA SER A 135 21.64 10.85 -12.23
C SER A 135 22.12 9.47 -12.69
N SER A 136 21.20 8.55 -13.00
CA SER A 136 21.48 7.20 -13.48
C SER A 136 20.72 6.91 -14.79
N VAL A 137 21.00 5.77 -15.41
CA VAL A 137 20.42 5.42 -16.73
C VAL A 137 18.92 5.20 -16.62
N TYR A 138 18.48 4.37 -15.68
CA TYR A 138 17.09 3.94 -15.56
C TYR A 138 16.40 4.62 -14.37
N ALA A 139 15.12 4.97 -14.54
CA ALA A 139 14.30 5.46 -13.43
C ALA A 139 14.24 4.46 -12.27
N THR A 140 14.37 3.17 -12.59
CA THR A 140 14.30 2.05 -11.66
C THR A 140 15.58 1.77 -10.88
N ASP A 141 16.68 2.48 -11.11
CA ASP A 141 17.96 2.20 -10.47
C ASP A 141 17.91 2.35 -8.93
N VAL A 142 16.97 3.12 -8.38
CA VAL A 142 16.72 3.20 -6.93
C VAL A 142 16.39 1.83 -6.32
N ALA A 143 15.75 0.94 -7.07
CA ALA A 143 15.40 -0.41 -6.61
C ALA A 143 16.62 -1.34 -6.46
N ARG A 144 17.77 -0.98 -7.07
CA ARG A 144 19.02 -1.73 -6.90
C ARG A 144 19.54 -1.69 -5.47
N THR A 145 19.15 -0.67 -4.69
CA THR A 145 19.54 -0.52 -3.27
C THR A 145 19.13 -1.72 -2.41
N VAL A 146 18.03 -2.39 -2.79
CA VAL A 146 17.51 -3.59 -2.11
C VAL A 146 17.63 -4.86 -2.95
N GLN A 147 18.39 -4.79 -4.05
CA GLN A 147 18.63 -5.90 -4.97
C GLN A 147 17.34 -6.51 -5.55
N ALA A 148 16.32 -5.68 -5.79
CA ALA A 148 15.10 -6.10 -6.50
C ALA A 148 15.43 -6.37 -7.98
N PRO A 149 14.92 -7.46 -8.58
CA PRO A 149 14.98 -7.64 -10.03
C PRO A 149 14.20 -6.55 -10.75
N ILE A 150 14.74 -6.13 -11.90
CA ILE A 150 14.19 -5.07 -12.74
C ILE A 150 14.01 -5.62 -14.14
N PHE A 151 12.79 -5.53 -14.67
CA PHE A 151 12.46 -5.85 -16.04
C PHE A 151 12.11 -4.58 -16.80
N HIS A 152 12.85 -4.30 -17.88
CA HIS A 152 12.50 -3.22 -18.80
C HIS A 152 11.74 -3.80 -19.97
N VAL A 153 10.54 -3.28 -20.23
CA VAL A 153 9.65 -3.79 -21.27
C VAL A 153 9.10 -2.66 -22.13
N ASN A 154 9.04 -2.91 -23.44
CA ASN A 154 8.49 -1.96 -24.38
C ASN A 154 6.95 -1.97 -24.32
N GLY A 155 6.34 -0.85 -23.94
CA GLY A 155 4.90 -0.69 -23.88
C GLY A 155 4.17 -0.75 -25.22
N ASP A 156 4.90 -0.66 -26.35
CA ASP A 156 4.36 -0.92 -27.69
C ASP A 156 4.20 -2.43 -27.99
N ASP A 157 4.69 -3.34 -27.13
CA ASP A 157 4.53 -4.80 -27.21
C ASP A 157 3.70 -5.32 -26.02
N PRO A 158 2.36 -5.39 -26.14
CA PRO A 158 1.48 -5.86 -25.07
C PRO A 158 1.72 -7.31 -24.65
N GLU A 159 2.14 -8.19 -25.56
CA GLU A 159 2.43 -9.58 -25.21
C GLU A 159 3.68 -9.68 -24.33
N ALA A 160 4.73 -8.91 -24.64
CA ALA A 160 5.92 -8.83 -23.80
C ALA A 160 5.59 -8.27 -22.42
N CYS A 161 4.73 -7.24 -22.35
CA CYS A 161 4.26 -6.68 -21.07
C CYS A 161 3.58 -7.74 -20.21
N VAL A 162 2.68 -8.55 -20.78
CA VAL A 162 2.02 -9.66 -20.08
C VAL A 162 3.02 -10.73 -19.65
N ARG A 163 3.97 -11.11 -20.51
CA ARG A 163 5.04 -12.07 -20.17
C ARG A 163 5.88 -11.60 -18.98
N VAL A 164 6.28 -10.32 -18.99
CA VAL A 164 7.05 -9.71 -17.89
C VAL A 164 6.24 -9.62 -16.62
N ALA A 165 4.95 -9.27 -16.69
CA ALA A 165 4.07 -9.25 -15.52
C ALA A 165 3.94 -10.63 -14.87
N ARG A 166 3.81 -11.71 -15.66
CA ARG A 166 3.80 -13.09 -15.15
C ARG A 166 5.12 -13.45 -14.50
N MET A 167 6.24 -13.20 -15.17
CA MET A 167 7.58 -13.47 -14.63
C MET A 167 7.85 -12.69 -13.33
N ALA A 168 7.39 -11.45 -13.23
CA ALA A 168 7.52 -10.64 -12.03
C ALA A 168 6.69 -11.21 -10.86
N PHE A 169 5.46 -11.62 -11.14
CA PHE A 169 4.61 -12.32 -10.17
C PHE A 169 5.24 -13.64 -9.71
N ASP A 170 5.69 -14.48 -10.65
CA ASP A 170 6.34 -15.77 -10.34
C ASP A 170 7.60 -15.58 -9.47
N PHE A 171 8.41 -14.55 -9.75
CA PHE A 171 9.55 -14.21 -8.91
C PHE A 171 9.10 -13.80 -7.50
N ARG A 172 8.10 -12.92 -7.39
CA ARG A 172 7.60 -12.47 -6.09
C ARG A 172 7.12 -13.65 -5.27
N GLU A 173 6.32 -14.55 -5.85
CA GLU A 173 5.84 -15.76 -5.16
C GLU A 173 6.97 -16.69 -4.74
N ALA A 174 8.00 -16.85 -5.58
CA ALA A 174 9.13 -17.73 -5.28
C ALA A 174 10.07 -17.16 -4.21
N PHE A 175 10.26 -15.84 -4.15
CA PHE A 175 11.34 -15.21 -3.36
C PHE A 175 10.87 -14.23 -2.30
N ASN A 176 9.58 -13.89 -2.23
CA ASN A 176 9.00 -12.93 -1.29
C ASN A 176 9.73 -11.58 -1.25
N LYS A 177 10.10 -11.09 -2.43
CA LYS A 177 10.91 -9.88 -2.65
C LYS A 177 10.28 -8.97 -3.69
N ASP A 178 10.53 -7.67 -3.53
CA ASP A 178 10.06 -6.65 -4.46
C ASP A 178 10.56 -6.93 -5.87
N VAL A 179 9.73 -6.64 -6.87
CA VAL A 179 10.06 -6.77 -8.30
C VAL A 179 9.59 -5.54 -9.03
N VAL A 180 10.42 -5.07 -9.96
CA VAL A 180 10.18 -3.82 -10.66
C VAL A 180 9.99 -4.03 -12.15
N ILE A 181 8.89 -3.52 -12.69
CA ILE A 181 8.60 -3.49 -14.12
C ILE A 181 8.71 -2.03 -14.59
N ASP A 182 9.73 -1.74 -15.39
CA ASP A 182 9.89 -0.49 -16.11
C ASP A 182 9.14 -0.59 -17.45
N LEU A 183 7.89 -0.10 -17.47
CA LEU A 183 7.06 -0.07 -18.66
C LEU A 183 7.40 1.18 -19.48
N VAL A 184 8.33 1.02 -20.43
CA VAL A 184 8.78 2.12 -21.29
C VAL A 184 7.70 2.44 -22.31
N CYS A 185 7.11 3.62 -22.20
CA CYS A 185 6.00 4.09 -23.02
C CYS A 185 6.18 5.58 -23.38
N TYR A 186 5.07 6.26 -23.69
CA TYR A 186 5.07 7.69 -24.03
C TYR A 186 3.75 8.36 -23.59
N ARG A 187 3.79 9.66 -23.34
CA ARG A 187 2.60 10.45 -23.01
C ARG A 187 2.07 11.14 -24.27
N ARG A 188 0.90 10.73 -24.76
CA ARG A 188 0.35 11.22 -26.03
C ARG A 188 -0.06 12.70 -26.01
N ARG A 189 -0.50 13.22 -24.86
CA ARG A 189 -0.92 14.61 -24.66
C ARG A 189 0.07 15.34 -23.74
N GLY A 190 -0.18 16.61 -23.46
CA GLY A 190 0.51 17.36 -22.41
C GLY A 190 0.38 16.72 -21.03
N HIS A 191 0.95 17.35 -20.00
CA HIS A 191 0.86 16.81 -18.64
C HIS A 191 -0.60 16.70 -18.15
N ASN A 192 -1.40 17.67 -18.56
CA ASN A 192 -2.85 17.58 -18.60
C ASN A 192 -3.34 17.77 -20.05
N GLU A 193 -4.61 17.51 -20.32
CA GLU A 193 -5.15 17.53 -21.68
C GLU A 193 -5.18 18.91 -22.34
N ALA A 194 -5.08 19.99 -21.57
CA ALA A 194 -5.07 21.37 -22.06
C ALA A 194 -3.66 21.95 -22.24
N ASP A 195 -2.63 21.23 -21.79
CA ASP A 195 -1.22 21.63 -21.85
C ASP A 195 -0.62 21.33 -23.24
N ASP A 196 0.18 22.26 -23.76
CA ASP A 196 0.93 22.10 -25.02
C ASP A 196 2.38 21.70 -24.72
N PRO A 197 2.72 20.41 -24.86
CA PRO A 197 4.03 19.92 -24.48
C PRO A 197 5.11 20.20 -25.54
N SER A 198 4.72 20.63 -26.74
CA SER A 198 5.68 20.99 -27.80
C SER A 198 6.52 22.22 -27.43
N LEU A 199 6.03 23.04 -26.48
CA LEU A 199 6.73 24.20 -25.95
C LEU A 199 8.04 23.86 -25.24
N THR A 200 8.16 22.64 -24.69
CA THR A 200 9.34 22.21 -23.91
C THR A 200 9.99 20.94 -24.44
N ASN A 201 9.22 20.06 -25.10
CA ASN A 201 9.67 18.76 -25.60
C ASN A 201 9.37 18.55 -27.10
N PRO A 202 9.69 19.51 -28.00
CA PRO A 202 9.20 19.50 -29.39
C PRO A 202 9.65 18.28 -30.21
N ASN A 203 10.90 17.83 -30.03
CA ASN A 203 11.42 16.68 -30.78
C ASN A 203 10.75 15.37 -30.36
N MET A 204 10.51 15.19 -29.06
CA MET A 204 9.80 14.03 -28.53
C MET A 204 8.37 13.99 -29.10
N TYR A 205 7.65 15.11 -29.05
CA TYR A 205 6.27 15.16 -29.53
C TYR A 205 6.16 15.05 -31.04
N LYS A 206 7.13 15.55 -31.81
CA LYS A 206 7.23 15.28 -33.26
C LYS A 206 7.26 13.78 -33.58
N LEU A 207 7.94 12.97 -32.76
CA LEU A 207 7.97 11.50 -32.91
C LEU A 207 6.66 10.86 -32.46
N ILE A 208 6.08 11.33 -31.35
CA ILE A 208 4.81 10.82 -30.80
C ILE A 208 3.66 11.08 -31.79
N ASP A 209 3.60 12.24 -32.42
CA ASP A 209 2.55 12.62 -33.38
C ASP A 209 2.57 11.73 -34.64
N GLN A 210 3.74 11.21 -34.99
CA GLN A 210 3.93 10.28 -36.11
C GLN A 210 3.59 8.82 -35.73
N LYS A 211 3.46 8.51 -34.43
CA LYS A 211 3.17 7.15 -33.97
C LYS A 211 1.68 6.83 -34.01
N ARG A 212 1.36 5.67 -34.57
CA ARG A 212 0.06 5.01 -34.34
C ARG A 212 -0.02 4.58 -32.87
N SER A 213 -1.21 4.62 -32.28
CA SER A 213 -1.41 4.16 -30.90
C SER A 213 -1.11 2.67 -30.75
N VAL A 214 -0.62 2.25 -29.58
CA VAL A 214 -0.34 0.84 -29.22
C VAL A 214 -1.47 -0.10 -29.66
N ARG A 215 -2.73 0.23 -29.36
CA ARG A 215 -3.89 -0.57 -29.81
C ARG A 215 -3.91 -0.83 -31.31
N LYS A 216 -3.70 0.23 -32.12
CA LYS A 216 -3.72 0.11 -33.59
C LYS A 216 -2.54 -0.71 -34.09
N LEU A 217 -1.35 -0.53 -33.49
CA LEU A 217 -0.17 -1.31 -33.83
C LEU A 217 -0.40 -2.80 -33.56
N TYR A 218 -0.90 -3.13 -32.36
CA TYR A 218 -1.13 -4.51 -31.97
C TYR A 218 -2.25 -5.17 -32.77
N THR A 219 -3.38 -4.49 -32.99
CA THR A 219 -4.46 -5.00 -33.87
C THR A 219 -3.96 -5.26 -35.29
N SER A 220 -3.15 -4.35 -35.85
CA SER A 220 -2.57 -4.57 -37.20
C SER A 220 -1.67 -5.80 -37.21
N SER A 221 -0.83 -5.97 -36.19
CA SER A 221 0.06 -7.13 -36.07
C SER A 221 -0.71 -8.45 -35.95
N LEU A 222 -1.82 -8.49 -35.20
CA LEU A 222 -2.66 -9.69 -35.09
C LEU A 222 -3.32 -10.06 -36.43
N ILE A 223 -3.79 -9.05 -37.18
CA ILE A 223 -4.35 -9.26 -38.52
C ILE A 223 -3.27 -9.76 -39.50
N GLU A 224 -2.10 -9.14 -39.49
CA GLU A 224 -0.96 -9.54 -40.34
C GLU A 224 -0.47 -10.97 -40.03
N ARG A 225 -0.56 -11.40 -38.76
CA ARG A 225 -0.25 -12.77 -38.33
C ARG A 225 -1.36 -13.78 -38.62
N GLY A 226 -2.58 -13.31 -38.93
CA GLY A 226 -3.76 -14.16 -39.10
C GLY A 226 -4.41 -14.62 -37.79
N ASP A 227 -4.01 -14.06 -36.64
CA ASP A 227 -4.57 -14.38 -35.33
C ASP A 227 -5.92 -13.67 -35.07
N LEU A 228 -6.24 -12.65 -35.86
CA LEU A 228 -7.47 -11.88 -35.78
C LEU A 228 -7.94 -11.50 -37.18
N SER A 229 -9.22 -11.66 -37.49
CA SER A 229 -9.77 -11.16 -38.75
C SER A 229 -10.01 -9.64 -38.68
N GLN A 230 -10.05 -8.97 -39.84
CA GLN A 230 -10.39 -7.54 -39.87
C GLN A 230 -11.82 -7.29 -39.35
N GLU A 231 -12.75 -8.19 -39.65
CA GLU A 231 -14.14 -8.11 -39.20
C GLU A 231 -14.24 -8.20 -37.67
N ASP A 232 -13.52 -9.14 -37.05
CA ASP A 232 -13.48 -9.30 -35.59
C ASP A 232 -12.85 -8.07 -34.91
N ALA A 233 -11.83 -7.47 -35.52
CA ALA A 233 -11.18 -6.27 -35.00
C ALA A 233 -12.13 -5.05 -35.04
N GLU A 234 -12.91 -4.89 -36.11
CA GLU A 234 -13.90 -3.83 -36.26
C GLU A 234 -15.06 -4.04 -35.28
N LYS A 235 -15.54 -5.28 -35.14
CA LYS A 235 -16.58 -5.65 -34.19
C LYS A 235 -16.16 -5.39 -32.74
N ALA A 236 -14.94 -5.78 -32.35
CA ALA A 236 -14.43 -5.51 -31.00
C ALA A 236 -14.36 -4.00 -30.68
N LEU A 237 -14.07 -3.16 -31.67
CA LEU A 237 -14.09 -1.71 -31.51
C LEU A 237 -15.52 -1.17 -31.34
N GLN A 238 -16.46 -1.65 -32.17
CA GLN A 238 -17.87 -1.27 -32.06
C GLN A 238 -18.46 -1.68 -30.71
N ASP A 239 -18.22 -2.92 -30.28
CA ASP A 239 -18.68 -3.44 -29.00
C ASP A 239 -18.20 -2.56 -27.83
N TYR A 240 -16.93 -2.14 -27.83
CA TYR A 240 -16.39 -1.25 -26.81
C TYR A 240 -17.02 0.15 -26.83
N GLN A 241 -17.24 0.72 -28.03
CA GLN A 241 -17.91 2.02 -28.17
C GLN A 241 -19.36 1.96 -27.67
N SER A 242 -20.11 0.94 -28.07
CA SER A 242 -21.49 0.74 -27.61
C SER A 242 -21.58 0.50 -26.12
N GLN A 243 -20.62 -0.22 -25.51
CA GLN A 243 -20.55 -0.36 -24.05
C GLN A 243 -20.32 0.99 -23.36
N LEU A 244 -19.40 1.82 -23.84
CA LEU A 244 -19.15 3.15 -23.28
C LEU A 244 -20.39 4.06 -23.39
N GLU A 245 -21.05 4.08 -24.56
CA GLU A 245 -22.27 4.87 -24.78
C GLU A 245 -23.41 4.42 -23.87
N ARG A 246 -23.58 3.10 -23.71
CA ARG A 246 -24.58 2.54 -22.80
C ARG A 246 -24.33 2.99 -21.38
N VAL A 247 -23.11 2.86 -20.88
CA VAL A 247 -22.86 3.22 -19.48
C VAL A 247 -22.91 4.74 -19.27
N PHE A 248 -22.48 5.54 -20.24
CA PHE A 248 -22.67 6.99 -20.18
C PHE A 248 -24.16 7.35 -20.04
N SER A 249 -25.03 6.72 -20.83
CA SER A 249 -26.48 6.92 -20.78
C SER A 249 -27.08 6.46 -19.44
N GLU A 250 -26.74 5.24 -18.99
CA GLU A 250 -27.21 4.68 -17.71
C GLU A 250 -26.79 5.54 -16.51
N THR A 251 -25.59 6.12 -16.54
CA THR A 251 -25.13 7.01 -15.47
C THR A 251 -25.97 8.27 -15.40
N ARG A 252 -26.23 8.87 -16.56
CA ARG A 252 -27.00 10.10 -16.67
C ARG A 252 -28.43 9.90 -16.17
N GLU A 253 -29.03 8.73 -16.43
CA GLU A 253 -30.34 8.35 -15.89
C GLU A 253 -30.30 8.09 -14.38
N ALA A 254 -29.30 7.34 -13.89
CA ALA A 254 -29.15 7.06 -12.46
C ALA A 254 -28.89 8.30 -11.61
N MET A 255 -28.35 9.38 -12.18
CA MET A 255 -28.19 10.68 -11.51
C MET A 255 -29.50 11.48 -11.43
N ALA A 256 -30.51 11.18 -12.26
CA ALA A 256 -31.83 11.79 -12.14
C ALA A 256 -32.60 11.30 -10.89
N HIS A 257 -32.15 10.20 -10.28
CA HIS A 257 -32.75 9.58 -9.09
C HIS A 257 -31.66 9.23 -8.05
N PRO A 258 -31.26 10.20 -7.20
CA PRO A 258 -30.24 9.94 -6.18
C PRO A 258 -30.74 8.90 -5.16
N GLU A 259 -29.98 7.83 -4.94
CA GLU A 259 -30.19 6.96 -3.79
C GLU A 259 -29.79 7.68 -2.49
N GLU A 260 -30.55 7.44 -1.43
CA GLU A 260 -30.29 8.00 -0.10
C GLU A 260 -28.91 7.57 0.42
N THR A 261 -28.06 8.56 0.68
CA THR A 261 -26.77 8.34 1.32
C THR A 261 -26.99 7.83 2.75
N LYS A 262 -26.32 6.72 3.11
CA LYS A 262 -26.25 6.30 4.53
C LYS A 262 -25.63 7.42 5.36
N VAL A 263 -26.44 7.97 6.27
CA VAL A 263 -25.98 8.91 7.29
C VAL A 263 -24.98 8.17 8.18
N LEU A 264 -23.72 8.60 8.16
CA LEU A 264 -22.75 8.15 9.15
C LEU A 264 -23.19 8.67 10.51
N THR A 265 -23.19 7.80 11.52
CA THR A 265 -23.51 8.18 12.90
C THR A 265 -22.49 9.21 13.37
N VAL A 266 -22.94 10.44 13.59
CA VAL A 266 -22.12 11.48 14.20
C VAL A 266 -21.92 11.08 15.67
N VAL A 267 -20.69 10.73 16.02
CA VAL A 267 -20.34 10.51 17.42
C VAL A 267 -20.24 11.88 18.08
N GLU A 268 -21.11 12.17 19.05
CA GLU A 268 -20.99 13.39 19.86
C GLU A 268 -19.64 13.40 20.60
N TYR A 269 -18.90 14.50 20.47
CA TYR A 269 -17.61 14.66 21.12
C TYR A 269 -17.66 15.80 22.14
N PRO A 270 -17.13 15.61 23.36
CA PRO A 270 -16.43 14.41 23.84
C PRO A 270 -17.39 13.34 24.40
N ALA A 271 -17.23 12.09 23.96
CA ALA A 271 -17.87 10.95 24.59
C ALA A 271 -17.11 10.52 25.85
N HIS A 272 -17.82 10.25 26.95
CA HIS A 272 -17.22 9.63 28.13
C HIS A 272 -17.01 8.14 27.87
N VAL A 273 -15.80 7.62 28.14
CA VAL A 273 -15.44 6.21 27.96
C VAL A 273 -14.90 5.65 29.27
N GLU A 274 -15.48 4.57 29.76
CA GLU A 274 -14.96 3.84 30.91
C GLU A 274 -13.71 3.05 30.50
N THR A 275 -12.58 3.37 31.14
CA THR A 275 -11.25 2.80 30.81
C THR A 275 -10.57 2.14 32.00
N ALA A 276 -11.28 2.03 33.13
CA ALA A 276 -10.78 1.37 34.33
C ALA A 276 -10.68 -0.15 34.11
N ILE A 277 -9.64 -0.76 34.69
CA ILE A 277 -9.42 -2.21 34.66
C ILE A 277 -9.64 -2.81 36.04
N SER A 278 -9.98 -4.10 36.09
CA SER A 278 -10.13 -4.82 37.35
C SER A 278 -8.76 -5.06 38.03
N GLU A 279 -8.77 -5.26 39.35
CA GLU A 279 -7.56 -5.67 40.10
C GLU A 279 -7.00 -7.01 39.59
N GLU A 280 -7.86 -7.91 39.10
CA GLU A 280 -7.46 -9.19 38.50
C GLU A 280 -6.66 -8.95 37.20
N THR A 281 -7.17 -8.10 36.31
CA THR A 281 -6.50 -7.69 35.07
C THR A 281 -5.14 -7.07 35.37
N LEU A 282 -5.12 -6.12 36.31
CA LEU A 282 -3.90 -5.45 36.79
C LEU A 282 -2.87 -6.47 37.27
N LYS A 283 -3.26 -7.40 38.14
CA LYS A 283 -2.38 -8.44 38.68
C LYS A 283 -1.82 -9.34 37.58
N ARG A 284 -2.66 -9.82 36.66
CA ARG A 284 -2.23 -10.69 35.56
C ARG A 284 -1.16 -10.03 34.68
N ILE A 285 -1.31 -8.73 34.40
CA ILE A 285 -0.32 -7.96 33.63
C ILE A 285 0.98 -7.81 34.42
N VAL A 286 0.91 -7.48 35.71
CA VAL A 286 2.10 -7.36 36.58
C VAL A 286 2.86 -8.68 36.65
N ASP A 287 2.16 -9.79 36.85
CA ASP A 287 2.75 -11.12 36.96
C ASP A 287 3.53 -11.48 35.68
N SER A 288 3.03 -11.08 34.50
CA SER A 288 3.76 -11.29 33.23
C SER A 288 5.13 -10.59 33.20
N GLN A 289 5.29 -9.47 33.90
CA GLN A 289 6.54 -8.69 33.95
C GLN A 289 7.55 -9.27 34.95
N ALA A 290 7.07 -9.95 35.99
CA ALA A 290 7.88 -10.45 37.09
C ALA A 290 8.23 -11.94 36.94
N ALA A 291 7.29 -12.76 36.45
CA ALA A 291 7.44 -14.20 36.26
C ALA A 291 8.15 -14.52 34.93
N LEU A 292 9.40 -14.09 34.81
CA LEU A 292 10.23 -14.39 33.66
C LEU A 292 10.66 -15.88 33.68
N PRO A 293 10.73 -16.55 32.52
CA PRO A 293 11.16 -17.95 32.45
C PRO A 293 12.58 -18.16 32.98
N ASP A 294 12.82 -19.26 33.69
CA ASP A 294 14.16 -19.60 34.23
C ASP A 294 15.25 -19.71 33.16
N ARG A 295 14.84 -20.00 31.90
CA ARG A 295 15.74 -20.05 30.75
C ARG A 295 16.28 -18.68 30.31
N LEU A 296 15.68 -17.57 30.78
CA LEU A 296 16.01 -16.21 30.35
C LEU A 296 17.09 -15.59 31.26
N THR A 297 18.28 -15.39 30.73
CA THR A 297 19.39 -14.73 31.41
C THR A 297 19.27 -13.21 31.27
N VAL A 298 18.58 -12.58 32.22
CA VAL A 298 18.38 -11.12 32.24
C VAL A 298 19.66 -10.38 32.64
N HIS A 299 19.93 -9.25 31.98
CA HIS A 299 21.04 -8.37 32.37
C HIS A 299 20.93 -7.91 33.84
N THR A 300 22.01 -8.00 34.61
CA THR A 300 22.03 -7.72 36.07
C THR A 300 21.55 -6.31 36.45
N ARG A 301 21.76 -5.30 35.59
CA ARG A 301 21.23 -3.94 35.79
C ARG A 301 19.75 -3.75 35.43
N LEU A 302 19.17 -4.69 34.67
CA LEU A 302 17.76 -4.67 34.27
C LEU A 302 16.89 -5.39 35.29
N GLN A 303 17.37 -6.48 35.88
CA GLN A 303 16.62 -7.29 36.83
C GLN A 303 16.00 -6.48 38.00
N PRO A 304 16.72 -5.53 38.66
CA PRO A 304 16.12 -4.69 39.70
C PRO A 304 15.07 -3.71 39.19
N GLN A 305 15.10 -3.34 37.90
CA GLN A 305 14.07 -2.48 37.31
C GLN A 305 12.79 -3.28 37.06
N LEU A 306 12.90 -4.52 36.58
CA LEU A 306 11.76 -5.41 36.37
C LEU A 306 11.10 -5.81 37.69
N GLN A 307 11.89 -6.14 38.71
CA GLN A 307 11.36 -6.45 40.04
C GLN A 307 10.62 -5.26 40.67
N ARG A 308 11.12 -4.02 40.47
CA ARG A 308 10.45 -2.82 40.96
C ARG A 308 9.06 -2.59 40.35
N ARG A 309 8.81 -3.03 39.11
CA ARG A 309 7.49 -2.91 38.48
C ARG A 309 6.39 -3.63 39.24
N ALA A 310 6.69 -4.81 39.79
CA ALA A 310 5.73 -5.55 40.62
C ALA A 310 5.46 -4.84 41.95
N GLN A 311 6.49 -4.22 42.53
CA GLN A 311 6.35 -3.46 43.78
C GLN A 311 5.56 -2.16 43.60
N MET A 312 5.72 -1.46 42.46
CA MET A 312 5.05 -0.19 42.18
C MET A 312 3.52 -0.27 42.32
N VAL A 313 2.94 -1.40 41.94
CA VAL A 313 1.49 -1.62 42.03
C VAL A 313 1.03 -1.81 43.47
N GLN A 314 1.82 -2.51 44.30
CA GLN A 314 1.52 -2.71 45.71
C GLN A 314 1.62 -1.40 46.51
N ASP A 315 2.63 -0.59 46.20
CA ASP A 315 2.93 0.65 46.93
C ASP A 315 2.17 1.87 46.39
N GLY A 316 1.40 1.72 45.30
CA GLY A 316 0.70 2.84 44.64
C GLY A 316 1.64 3.85 43.99
N THR A 317 2.85 3.43 43.57
CA THR A 317 3.92 4.28 43.02
C THR A 317 4.15 4.04 41.51
N ILE A 318 3.07 3.72 40.79
CA ILE A 318 3.08 3.42 39.35
C ILE A 318 3.67 4.59 38.55
N ASP A 319 4.75 4.33 37.81
CA ASP A 319 5.36 5.29 36.90
C ASP A 319 4.76 5.23 35.47
N TRP A 320 5.24 6.10 34.58
CA TRP A 320 4.74 6.18 33.21
C TRP A 320 4.90 4.88 32.42
N ALA A 321 6.05 4.20 32.55
CA ALA A 321 6.33 2.98 31.78
C ALA A 321 5.47 1.81 32.28
N MET A 322 5.21 1.75 33.58
CA MET A 322 4.30 0.77 34.15
C MET A 322 2.85 1.07 33.75
N GLY A 323 2.42 2.34 33.78
CA GLY A 323 1.10 2.75 33.27
C GLY A 323 0.88 2.38 31.80
N GLU A 324 1.88 2.61 30.95
CA GLU A 324 1.86 2.20 29.53
C GLU A 324 1.76 0.68 29.38
N THR A 325 2.52 -0.08 30.18
CA THR A 325 2.49 -1.56 30.19
C THR A 325 1.12 -2.09 30.61
N LEU A 326 0.48 -1.48 31.62
CA LEU A 326 -0.86 -1.82 32.07
C LEU A 326 -1.90 -1.57 30.97
N ALA A 327 -1.82 -0.42 30.29
CA ALA A 327 -2.72 -0.10 29.18
C ALA A 327 -2.56 -1.06 27.99
N PHE A 328 -1.33 -1.40 27.60
CA PHE A 328 -1.11 -2.37 26.53
C PHE A 328 -1.58 -3.77 26.92
N GLY A 329 -1.25 -4.21 28.14
CA GLY A 329 -1.64 -5.51 28.65
C GLY A 329 -3.16 -5.67 28.75
N SER A 330 -3.89 -4.63 29.16
CA SER A 330 -5.36 -4.69 29.27
C SER A 330 -6.01 -4.81 27.89
N LEU A 331 -5.54 -4.05 26.90
CA LEU A 331 -6.02 -4.15 25.52
C LEU A 331 -5.75 -5.55 24.94
N LEU A 332 -4.58 -6.13 25.21
CA LEU A 332 -4.25 -7.50 24.78
C LEU A 332 -5.17 -8.55 25.43
N LEU A 333 -5.50 -8.39 26.72
CA LEU A 333 -6.44 -9.27 27.42
C LEU A 333 -7.88 -9.14 26.92
N GLU A 334 -8.24 -8.00 26.31
CA GLU A 334 -9.50 -7.80 25.59
C GLU A 334 -9.48 -8.31 24.14
N GLY A 335 -8.39 -8.93 23.69
CA GLY A 335 -8.23 -9.43 22.32
C GLY A 335 -7.92 -8.35 21.29
N ARG A 336 -7.44 -7.17 21.72
CA ARG A 336 -7.01 -6.08 20.84
C ARG A 336 -5.51 -6.14 20.62
N ASN A 337 -5.10 -6.29 19.36
CA ASN A 337 -3.69 -6.26 18.98
C ASN A 337 -3.08 -4.87 19.21
N VAL A 338 -1.89 -4.83 19.81
CA VAL A 338 -1.12 -3.61 20.05
C VAL A 338 0.15 -3.64 19.23
N ARG A 339 0.32 -2.66 18.33
CA ARG A 339 1.55 -2.49 17.54
C ARG A 339 2.29 -1.24 18.00
N LEU A 340 3.42 -1.45 18.69
CA LEU A 340 4.37 -0.38 19.01
C LEU A 340 5.53 -0.40 18.01
N THR A 341 5.75 0.72 17.33
CA THR A 341 6.80 0.86 16.31
C THR A 341 7.50 2.21 16.44
N GLY A 342 8.77 2.25 16.05
CA GLY A 342 9.64 3.41 16.16
C GLY A 342 11.06 3.02 16.55
N GLN A 343 11.99 3.94 16.33
CA GLN A 343 13.41 3.77 16.67
C GLN A 343 13.57 3.50 18.17
N ASP A 344 14.25 2.40 18.50
CA ASP A 344 14.50 1.95 19.88
C ASP A 344 13.26 1.77 20.76
N SER A 345 12.06 1.68 20.15
CA SER A 345 10.78 1.62 20.87
C SER A 345 10.70 0.44 21.85
N ALA A 346 11.27 -0.71 21.51
CA ALA A 346 11.31 -1.92 22.35
C ALA A 346 11.97 -1.68 23.73
N ARG A 347 13.12 -1.00 23.77
CA ARG A 347 13.81 -0.63 25.02
C ARG A 347 13.22 0.65 25.61
N GLY A 348 12.82 1.58 24.74
CA GLY A 348 12.62 2.98 25.05
C GLY A 348 13.94 3.74 24.97
N THR A 349 13.90 4.91 24.33
CA THR A 349 15.06 5.81 24.20
C THR A 349 15.73 6.07 25.55
N PHE A 350 14.94 6.27 26.60
CA PHE A 350 15.39 6.56 27.96
C PHE A 350 15.64 5.31 28.82
N GLY A 351 15.59 4.11 28.22
CA GLY A 351 15.75 2.85 28.95
C GLY A 351 14.63 2.58 29.94
N GLN A 352 13.43 3.12 29.69
CA GLN A 352 12.31 3.05 30.63
C GLN A 352 11.37 1.87 30.36
N ARG A 353 11.24 1.45 29.09
CA ARG A 353 10.13 0.60 28.64
C ARG A 353 10.44 -0.88 28.74
N HIS A 354 11.56 -1.34 28.21
CA HIS A 354 11.94 -2.76 28.23
C HIS A 354 10.77 -3.71 27.88
N ALA A 355 9.96 -3.36 26.87
CA ALA A 355 8.84 -4.19 26.39
C ALA A 355 9.36 -5.47 25.72
N VAL A 356 10.59 -5.43 25.23
CA VAL A 356 11.36 -6.60 24.81
C VAL A 356 12.57 -6.74 25.72
N ILE A 357 12.74 -7.93 26.29
CA ILE A 357 13.91 -8.34 27.05
C ILE A 357 14.79 -9.15 26.11
N VAL A 358 16.07 -8.80 26.03
CA VAL A 358 17.06 -9.54 25.26
C VAL A 358 17.84 -10.42 26.24
N ASP A 359 17.87 -11.72 25.96
CA ASP A 359 18.69 -12.67 26.70
C ASP A 359 20.17 -12.32 26.54
N ARG A 360 20.91 -12.28 27.66
CA ARG A 360 22.31 -11.85 27.67
C ARG A 360 23.24 -12.83 26.94
N GLU A 361 22.92 -14.12 26.95
CA GLU A 361 23.82 -15.18 26.46
C GLU A 361 23.50 -15.58 25.02
N THR A 362 22.22 -15.50 24.63
CA THR A 362 21.72 -16.00 23.33
C THR A 362 21.21 -14.91 22.39
N GLU A 363 21.02 -13.69 22.89
CA GLU A 363 20.34 -12.59 22.19
C GLU A 363 18.89 -12.88 21.80
N GLU A 364 18.29 -13.97 22.30
CA GLU A 364 16.88 -14.27 22.10
C GLU A 364 16.03 -13.14 22.66
N ARG A 365 15.01 -12.75 21.90
CA ARG A 365 14.07 -11.68 22.27
C ARG A 365 12.84 -12.28 22.93
N TYR A 366 12.60 -11.88 24.17
CA TYR A 366 11.43 -12.25 24.94
C TYR A 366 10.51 -11.04 25.14
N VAL A 367 9.21 -11.21 24.89
CA VAL A 367 8.20 -10.15 25.06
C VAL A 367 7.24 -10.56 26.17
N PRO A 368 7.40 -10.02 27.40
CA PRO A 368 6.59 -10.44 28.55
C PRO A 368 5.06 -10.42 28.30
N LEU A 369 4.57 -9.39 27.61
CA LEU A 369 3.13 -9.24 27.34
C LEU A 369 2.56 -10.26 26.34
N HIS A 370 3.40 -10.93 25.53
CA HIS A 370 2.89 -11.97 24.61
C HIS A 370 2.34 -13.19 25.36
N ASN A 371 2.72 -13.39 26.63
CA ASN A 371 2.19 -14.50 27.44
C ASN A 371 0.81 -14.19 28.04
N LEU A 372 0.27 -12.99 27.80
CA LEU A 372 -1.08 -12.62 28.26
C LEU A 372 -2.16 -13.08 27.29
N SER A 373 -1.88 -13.06 25.98
CA SER A 373 -2.73 -13.59 24.94
C SER A 373 -2.71 -15.12 24.98
N ALA A 374 -3.90 -15.72 24.92
CA ALA A 374 -4.07 -17.18 24.87
C ALA A 374 -3.55 -17.77 23.55
#